data_AF-A0A3M3XU54-F1
#
_entry.id   AF-A0A3M3XU54-F1
#
_cell.length_a   1.000
_cell.length_b   1.000
_cell.length_c   1.000
_cell.angle_alpha   90.00
_cell.angle_beta   90.00
_cell.angle_gamma   90.00
#
_symmetry.space_group_name_H-M   'P 1'
#
loop_
_entity.id
_entity.type
_entity.pdbx_description
1 polymer ?
#
loop_
_entity_poly.entity_id
_entity_poly.type
_entity_poly.pdbx_seq_one_letter_code
_entity_poly.pdbx_strand_id
1 'polypeptide(L)'
;MPFLPIFVFLIGLALFITRNKYRLKRNPPPHPLLRAPTMNLAPNFPEDPAMQQLLQLLHEEIGLPKHKTLRLDTSINFDLGCDRAEATQFMEALEQDFAVDLGDYDAYRYFQPPVFDVFLKHRAKGRGAKVPLTIGMLYLAINTHRWDTQTLENLS
;
A
#
# COMPACT_ATOMS: atom_id res chain seq x y z
N MET A 1 40.07 16.71 2.62
CA MET A 1 39.02 15.88 3.25
C MET A 1 37.70 16.24 2.58
N PRO A 2 37.00 15.33 1.88
CA PRO A 2 35.81 15.70 1.14
C PRO A 2 34.59 15.81 2.08
N PHE A 3 34.04 17.02 2.18
CA PHE A 3 32.79 17.32 2.86
C PHE A 3 31.62 16.97 1.92
N LEU A 4 31.07 15.76 2.05
CA LEU A 4 29.86 15.38 1.31
C LEU A 4 28.98 14.41 2.12
N PRO A 5 28.20 14.94 3.10
CA PRO A 5 26.93 14.27 3.41
C PRO A 5 25.73 15.21 3.62
N ILE A 6 25.87 16.53 3.46
CA ILE A 6 24.79 17.47 3.84
C ILE A 6 23.79 17.70 2.69
N PHE A 7 24.21 17.62 1.42
CA PHE A 7 23.34 17.91 0.27
C PHE A 7 22.25 16.85 0.00
N VAL A 8 22.48 15.58 0.34
CA VAL A 8 21.50 14.50 0.12
C VAL A 8 20.28 14.66 1.03
N PHE A 9 20.48 15.17 2.25
CA PHE A 9 19.40 15.39 3.22
C PHE A 9 18.42 16.47 2.77
N LEU A 10 18.92 17.53 2.12
CA LEU A 10 18.08 18.63 1.64
C LEU A 10 17.19 18.23 0.45
N ILE A 11 17.64 17.32 -0.43
CA ILE A 11 16.84 16.83 -1.56
C ILE A 11 15.72 15.91 -1.05
N GLY A 12 16.03 15.01 -0.11
CA GLY A 12 15.04 14.16 0.54
C GLY A 12 13.96 14.96 1.27
N LEU A 13 14.38 15.99 2.04
CA LEU A 13 13.45 16.89 2.73
C LEU A 13 12.61 17.73 1.75
N ALA A 14 13.18 18.19 0.63
CA ALA A 14 12.44 18.95 -0.37
C ALA A 14 11.36 18.12 -1.07
N LEU A 15 11.67 16.86 -1.44
CA LEU A 15 10.68 15.91 -1.99
C LEU A 15 9.61 15.53 -0.95
N PHE A 16 10.01 15.33 0.30
CA PHE A 16 9.10 15.06 1.42
C PHE A 16 8.15 16.23 1.69
N ILE A 17 8.65 17.48 1.71
CA ILE A 17 7.84 18.69 1.90
C ILE A 17 6.93 18.93 0.69
N THR A 18 7.42 18.74 -0.54
CA THR A 18 6.55 18.91 -1.72
C THR A 18 5.44 17.87 -1.73
N ARG A 19 5.73 16.60 -1.46
CA ARG A 19 4.71 15.54 -1.42
C ARG A 19 3.66 15.78 -0.33
N ASN A 20 4.08 16.16 0.87
CA ASN A 20 3.16 16.54 1.94
C ASN A 20 2.31 17.75 1.53
N LYS A 21 2.89 18.77 0.86
CA LYS A 21 2.13 19.91 0.32
C LYS A 21 1.11 19.52 -0.76
N TYR A 22 1.39 18.55 -1.63
CA TYR A 22 0.41 18.05 -2.61
C TYR A 22 -0.72 17.24 -1.95
N ARG A 23 -0.43 16.47 -0.90
CA ARG A 23 -1.43 15.74 -0.10
C ARG A 23 -2.29 16.68 0.75
N LEU A 24 -1.68 17.65 1.43
CA LEU A 24 -2.38 18.68 2.23
C LEU A 24 -3.29 19.58 1.38
N LYS A 25 -3.02 19.69 0.08
CA LYS A 25 -3.85 20.43 -0.88
C LYS A 25 -5.02 19.61 -1.43
N ARG A 26 -5.13 18.31 -1.12
CA ARG A 26 -6.40 17.59 -1.27
C ARG A 26 -7.33 18.18 -0.21
N ASN A 27 -8.23 19.06 -0.64
CA ASN A 27 -9.33 19.46 0.22
C ASN A 27 -9.99 18.17 0.73
N PRO A 28 -10.20 18.03 2.05
CA PRO A 28 -11.03 16.94 2.56
C PRO A 28 -12.34 16.96 1.76
N PRO A 29 -12.79 15.82 1.22
CA PRO A 29 -14.11 15.79 0.60
C PRO A 29 -15.14 16.31 1.63
N PRO A 30 -16.09 17.15 1.22
CA PRO A 30 -17.11 17.64 2.13
C PRO A 30 -17.98 16.45 2.57
N HIS A 31 -17.89 16.11 3.85
CA HIS A 31 -18.71 15.15 4.60
C HIS A 31 -18.56 13.63 4.27
N PRO A 32 -18.65 12.74 5.29
CA PRO A 32 -18.42 11.29 5.17
C PRO A 32 -19.43 10.50 4.33
N LEU A 33 -20.50 11.13 3.85
CA LEU A 33 -21.62 10.46 3.17
C LEU A 33 -21.66 10.71 1.65
N LEU A 34 -20.75 11.50 1.09
CA LEU A 34 -20.74 11.80 -0.34
C LEU A 34 -19.53 11.14 -1.01
N ARG A 35 -19.83 10.01 -1.66
CA ARG A 35 -18.93 9.16 -2.45
C ARG A 35 -18.20 8.11 -1.62
N ALA A 36 -18.98 7.20 -1.02
CA ALA A 36 -18.53 5.82 -1.00
C ALA A 36 -18.22 5.45 -2.47
N PRO A 37 -17.01 5.00 -2.81
CA PRO A 37 -16.75 4.44 -4.13
C PRO A 37 -17.83 3.39 -4.41
N THR A 38 -18.60 3.56 -5.49
CA THR A 38 -19.65 2.60 -5.91
C THR A 38 -18.96 1.30 -6.30
N MET A 39 -18.62 0.50 -5.31
CA MET A 39 -17.94 -0.77 -5.41
C MET A 39 -18.83 -1.81 -4.80
N ASN A 40 -18.83 -2.98 -5.40
CA ASN A 40 -19.55 -4.11 -4.85
C ASN A 40 -18.68 -4.68 -3.73
N LEU A 41 -19.11 -4.56 -2.47
CA LEU A 41 -18.44 -5.19 -1.34
C LEU A 41 -19.14 -6.51 -1.03
N ALA A 42 -18.38 -7.50 -0.54
CA ALA A 42 -18.99 -8.75 -0.08
C ALA A 42 -19.93 -8.51 1.12
N PRO A 43 -20.95 -9.37 1.35
CA PRO A 43 -21.97 -9.13 2.39
C PRO A 43 -21.46 -8.96 3.83
N ASN A 44 -20.28 -9.49 4.15
CA ASN A 44 -19.67 -9.43 5.49
C ASN A 44 -18.39 -8.60 5.50
N PHE A 45 -18.28 -7.63 4.59
CA PHE A 45 -17.11 -6.76 4.51
C PHE A 45 -17.14 -5.77 5.70
N PRO A 46 -16.02 -5.55 6.41
CA PRO A 46 -15.98 -4.60 7.51
C PRO A 46 -16.40 -3.19 7.08
N GLU A 47 -17.25 -2.53 7.87
CA GLU A 47 -17.76 -1.18 7.58
C GLU A 47 -17.22 -0.10 8.52
N ASP A 48 -16.25 -0.45 9.37
CA ASP A 48 -15.65 0.48 10.32
C ASP A 48 -14.80 1.57 9.62
N PRO A 49 -14.47 2.67 10.33
CA PRO A 49 -13.74 3.78 9.73
C PRO A 49 -12.38 3.42 9.14
N ALA A 50 -11.65 2.47 9.74
CA ALA A 50 -10.33 2.08 9.25
C ALA A 50 -10.46 1.36 7.91
N MET A 51 -11.45 0.47 7.76
CA MET A 51 -11.71 -0.17 6.47
C MET A 51 -12.16 0.83 5.40
N GLN A 52 -13.03 1.79 5.75
CA GLN A 52 -13.47 2.82 4.81
C GLN A 52 -12.30 3.69 4.32
N GLN A 53 -11.39 4.07 5.22
CA GLN A 53 -10.18 4.81 4.88
C GLN A 53 -9.22 3.97 4.03
N LEU A 54 -9.06 2.68 4.33
CA LEU A 54 -8.25 1.78 3.52
C LEU A 54 -8.79 1.66 2.10
N LEU A 55 -10.11 1.47 1.93
CA LEU A 55 -10.75 1.43 0.62
C LEU A 55 -10.59 2.75 -0.15
N GLN A 56 -10.65 3.88 0.55
CA GLN A 56 -10.39 5.19 -0.05
C GLN A 56 -8.94 5.29 -0.55
N LEU A 57 -7.96 4.89 0.27
CA LEU A 57 -6.56 4.90 -0.11
C LEU A 57 -6.30 3.96 -1.30
N LEU A 58 -6.86 2.75 -1.28
CA LEU A 58 -6.78 1.80 -2.41
C LEU A 58 -7.39 2.39 -3.69
N HIS A 59 -8.52 3.07 -3.58
CA HIS A 59 -9.15 3.74 -4.72
C HIS A 59 -8.28 4.86 -5.29
N GLU A 60 -7.61 5.63 -4.44
CA GLU A 60 -6.77 6.76 -4.84
C GLU A 60 -5.42 6.35 -5.45
N GLU A 61 -4.75 5.34 -4.89
CA GLU A 61 -3.40 4.98 -5.28
C GLU A 61 -3.33 3.87 -6.35
N ILE A 62 -4.27 2.94 -6.34
CA ILE A 62 -4.27 1.75 -7.23
C ILE A 62 -5.44 1.84 -8.21
N GLY A 63 -6.58 2.35 -7.74
CA GLY A 63 -7.83 2.28 -8.45
C GLY A 63 -8.55 0.97 -8.18
N LEU A 64 -9.85 1.07 -7.90
CA LEU A 64 -10.67 -0.10 -7.58
C LEU A 64 -11.70 -0.39 -8.68
N PRO A 65 -11.95 -1.68 -8.98
CA PRO A 65 -12.88 -2.08 -10.02
C PRO A 65 -14.32 -1.75 -9.64
N LYS A 66 -15.07 -1.14 -10.56
CA LYS A 66 -16.49 -0.77 -10.35
C LYS A 66 -17.45 -1.96 -10.40
N HIS A 67 -17.06 -3.02 -11.11
CA HIS A 67 -17.95 -4.15 -11.44
C HIS A 67 -17.50 -5.48 -10.82
N LYS A 68 -16.39 -5.51 -10.08
CA LYS A 68 -15.92 -6.69 -9.37
C LYS A 68 -16.30 -6.56 -7.90
N THR A 69 -16.70 -7.67 -7.28
CA THR A 69 -16.95 -7.71 -5.84
C THR A 69 -15.62 -7.77 -5.10
N LEU A 70 -15.35 -6.82 -4.22
CA LEU A 70 -14.19 -6.81 -3.34
C LEU A 70 -14.47 -7.65 -2.09
N ARG A 71 -13.45 -8.42 -1.71
CA ARG A 71 -13.43 -9.35 -0.59
C ARG A 71 -12.12 -9.14 0.18
N LEU A 72 -12.05 -9.60 1.42
CA LEU A 72 -10.81 -9.52 2.20
C LEU A 72 -9.68 -10.36 1.57
N ASP A 73 -10.02 -11.45 0.88
CA ASP A 73 -9.08 -12.28 0.11
C ASP A 73 -8.63 -11.65 -1.22
N THR A 74 -9.22 -10.52 -1.63
CA THR A 74 -8.85 -9.84 -2.87
C THR A 74 -7.42 -9.33 -2.77
N SER A 75 -6.58 -9.80 -3.69
CA SER A 75 -5.16 -9.51 -3.74
C SER A 75 -4.87 -8.22 -4.52
N ILE A 76 -4.17 -7.26 -3.91
CA ILE A 76 -3.85 -6.01 -4.62
C ILE A 76 -2.88 -6.27 -5.78
N ASN A 77 -1.93 -7.19 -5.62
CA ASN A 77 -0.92 -7.52 -6.63
C ASN A 77 -1.44 -8.43 -7.75
N PHE A 78 -2.41 -9.31 -7.49
CA PHE A 78 -2.95 -10.23 -8.50
C PHE A 78 -4.33 -9.83 -9.02
N ASP A 79 -5.27 -9.49 -8.13
CA ASP A 79 -6.66 -9.21 -8.52
C ASP A 79 -6.87 -7.78 -9.00
N LEU A 80 -6.11 -6.83 -8.44
CA LEU A 80 -6.19 -5.40 -8.79
C LEU A 80 -5.09 -4.98 -9.77
N GLY A 81 -4.10 -5.84 -10.01
CA GLY A 81 -3.01 -5.57 -10.94
C GLY A 81 -2.04 -4.50 -10.46
N CYS A 82 -2.00 -4.21 -9.15
CA CYS A 82 -1.12 -3.22 -8.57
C CYS A 82 0.35 -3.56 -8.86
N ASP A 83 1.03 -2.65 -9.53
CA ASP A 83 2.45 -2.82 -9.82
C ASP A 83 3.34 -2.39 -8.65
N ARG A 84 4.66 -2.58 -8.78
CA ARG A 84 5.60 -2.23 -7.72
C ARG A 84 5.65 -0.72 -7.43
N ALA A 85 5.53 0.12 -8.46
CA ALA A 85 5.64 1.56 -8.30
C ALA A 85 4.43 2.11 -7.55
N GLU A 86 3.23 1.66 -7.93
CA GLU A 86 1.97 1.92 -7.24
C GLU A 86 2.03 1.39 -5.80
N ALA A 87 2.48 0.15 -5.60
CA ALA A 87 2.60 -0.46 -4.28
C ALA A 87 3.58 0.29 -3.37
N THR A 88 4.67 0.84 -3.92
CA THR A 88 5.62 1.64 -3.13
C THR A 88 4.95 2.90 -2.61
N GLN A 89 4.22 3.61 -3.46
CA GLN A 89 3.49 4.82 -3.06
C GLN A 89 2.38 4.50 -2.06
N PHE A 90 1.64 3.42 -2.31
CA PHE A 90 0.55 2.96 -1.44
C PHE A 90 1.05 2.56 -0.05
N MET A 91 2.12 1.76 0.04
CA MET A 91 2.65 1.30 1.34
C MET A 91 3.28 2.44 2.15
N GLU A 92 3.90 3.42 1.51
CA GLU A 92 4.37 4.63 2.19
C GLU A 92 3.20 5.49 2.72
N ALA A 93 2.09 5.56 1.97
CA ALA A 93 0.88 6.23 2.45
C ALA A 93 0.23 5.44 3.61
N LEU A 94 0.25 4.11 3.55
CA LEU A 94 -0.24 3.24 4.62
C LEU A 94 0.50 3.50 5.95
N GLU A 95 1.84 3.54 5.89
CA GLU A 95 2.68 3.86 7.05
C GLU A 95 2.36 5.25 7.61
N GLN A 96 2.18 6.25 6.75
CA GLN A 96 1.94 7.64 7.15
C GLN A 96 0.52 7.88 7.70
N ASP A 97 -0.50 7.41 6.98
CA ASP A 97 -1.90 7.75 7.26
C ASP A 97 -2.48 6.90 8.40
N PHE A 98 -1.98 5.68 8.59
CA PHE A 98 -2.45 4.74 9.61
C PHE A 98 -1.42 4.47 10.72
N ALA A 99 -0.25 5.11 10.66
CA ALA A 99 0.85 4.90 11.59
C ALA A 99 1.24 3.40 11.71
N VAL A 100 1.22 2.67 10.59
CA VAL A 100 1.59 1.24 10.56
C VAL A 100 3.11 1.13 10.55
N ASP A 101 3.69 0.50 11.56
CA ASP A 101 5.10 0.11 11.52
C ASP A 101 5.30 -1.01 10.49
N LEU A 102 6.00 -0.72 9.39
CA LEU A 102 6.24 -1.68 8.33
C LEU A 102 7.22 -2.80 8.72
N GLY A 103 7.90 -2.73 9.86
CA GLY A 103 8.59 -3.86 10.49
C GLY A 103 9.42 -4.73 9.52
N ASP A 104 8.91 -5.94 9.25
CA ASP A 104 9.54 -6.95 8.39
C ASP A 104 9.01 -6.99 6.94
N TYR A 105 8.24 -5.99 6.51
CA TYR A 105 7.69 -5.88 5.17
C TYR A 105 8.78 -5.95 4.09
N ASP A 106 8.63 -6.89 3.16
CA ASP A 106 9.50 -7.03 1.99
C ASP A 106 8.68 -6.91 0.69
N ALA A 107 8.84 -5.80 -0.02
CA ALA A 107 8.16 -5.59 -1.31
C ALA A 107 8.50 -6.67 -2.36
N TYR A 108 9.65 -7.36 -2.26
CA TYR A 108 9.99 -8.47 -3.15
C TYR A 108 9.30 -9.79 -2.76
N ARG A 109 8.65 -9.87 -1.59
CA ARG A 109 7.77 -10.99 -1.24
C ARG A 109 6.50 -10.98 -2.09
N TYR A 110 5.91 -9.81 -2.27
CA TYR A 110 4.60 -9.64 -2.91
C TYR A 110 4.67 -9.19 -4.38
N PHE A 111 5.61 -8.30 -4.73
CA PHE A 111 5.68 -7.69 -6.06
C PHE A 111 6.87 -8.19 -6.88
N GLN A 112 6.74 -8.19 -8.22
CA GLN A 112 7.86 -8.54 -9.10
C GLN A 112 8.88 -7.40 -9.18
N PRO A 113 10.20 -7.70 -9.24
CA PRO A 113 11.20 -6.70 -9.58
C PRO A 113 11.03 -6.26 -11.05
N PRO A 114 11.45 -5.04 -11.42
CA PRO A 114 11.47 -4.61 -12.81
C PRO A 114 12.26 -5.60 -13.69
N VAL A 115 11.76 -5.87 -14.90
CA VAL A 115 12.33 -6.90 -15.79
C VAL A 115 13.77 -6.59 -16.21
N PHE A 116 14.21 -5.35 -16.15
CA PHE A 116 15.54 -4.91 -16.58
C PHE A 116 16.59 -4.87 -15.47
N ASP A 117 16.21 -5.04 -14.20
CA ASP A 117 17.19 -5.02 -13.11
C ASP A 117 17.78 -6.43 -12.88
N VAL A 118 18.92 -6.69 -13.50
CA VAL A 118 19.62 -7.98 -13.44
C VAL A 118 20.04 -8.33 -12.01
N PHE A 119 20.39 -7.34 -11.17
CA PHE A 119 20.81 -7.58 -9.79
C PHE A 119 19.61 -7.93 -8.90
N LEU A 120 18.48 -7.21 -9.06
CA LEU A 120 17.24 -7.52 -8.35
C LEU A 120 16.63 -8.85 -8.81
N LYS A 121 16.74 -9.17 -10.11
CA LYS A 121 16.35 -10.48 -10.64
C LYS A 121 17.11 -11.62 -9.95
N HIS A 122 18.41 -11.48 -9.73
CA HIS A 122 19.19 -12.50 -9.01
C HIS A 122 18.76 -12.64 -7.55
N ARG A 123 18.45 -11.53 -6.86
CA ARG A 123 17.92 -11.58 -5.48
C ARG A 123 16.52 -12.18 -5.38
N ALA A 124 15.69 -12.02 -6.42
CA ALA A 124 14.35 -12.60 -6.51
C ALA A 124 14.35 -14.06 -6.98
N LYS A 125 15.40 -14.51 -7.67
CA LYS A 125 15.56 -15.88 -8.18
C LYS A 125 15.72 -16.84 -7.00
N GLY A 126 14.76 -17.75 -6.83
CA GLY A 126 14.73 -18.73 -5.74
C GLY A 126 13.72 -18.46 -4.61
N ARG A 127 12.97 -17.36 -4.67
CA ARG A 127 12.02 -16.95 -3.61
C ARG A 127 10.63 -17.63 -3.65
N GLY A 128 10.44 -18.67 -4.47
CA GLY A 128 9.17 -19.39 -4.59
C GLY A 128 8.08 -18.64 -5.36
N ALA A 129 6.86 -19.18 -5.35
CA ALA A 129 5.69 -18.51 -5.90
C ALA A 129 5.40 -17.22 -5.11
N LYS A 130 4.93 -16.19 -5.80
CA LYS A 130 4.60 -14.90 -5.18
C LYS A 130 3.36 -15.07 -4.29
N VAL A 131 3.41 -14.45 -3.11
CA VAL A 131 2.32 -14.49 -2.13
C VAL A 131 1.31 -13.37 -2.44
N PRO A 132 0.00 -13.63 -2.36
CA PRO A 132 -1.00 -12.58 -2.49
C PRO A 132 -0.90 -11.60 -1.32
N LEU A 133 -0.81 -10.30 -1.60
CA LEU A 133 -1.00 -9.25 -0.60
C LEU A 133 -2.48 -8.86 -0.63
N THR A 134 -3.24 -9.30 0.36
CA THR A 134 -4.70 -9.16 0.37
C THR A 134 -5.19 -7.93 1.13
N ILE A 135 -6.41 -7.48 0.84
CA ILE A 135 -7.06 -6.41 1.60
C ILE A 135 -7.17 -6.78 3.09
N GLY A 136 -7.43 -8.05 3.40
CA GLY A 136 -7.48 -8.55 4.78
C GLY A 136 -6.16 -8.39 5.53
N MET A 137 -5.03 -8.62 4.86
CA MET A 137 -3.70 -8.39 5.46
C MET A 137 -3.49 -6.91 5.79
N LEU A 138 -3.81 -6.01 4.85
CA LEU A 138 -3.69 -4.57 5.05
C LEU A 138 -4.56 -4.08 6.21
N TYR A 139 -5.80 -4.56 6.25
CA TYR A 139 -6.74 -4.22 7.31
C TYR A 139 -6.28 -4.73 8.68
N LEU A 140 -5.76 -5.97 8.77
CA LEU A 140 -5.19 -6.46 10.02
C LEU A 140 -3.97 -5.62 10.44
N ALA A 141 -3.06 -5.31 9.51
CA ALA A 141 -1.88 -4.51 9.80
C ALA A 141 -2.23 -3.11 10.33
N ILE A 142 -3.27 -2.48 9.78
CA ILE A 142 -3.83 -1.21 10.28
C ILE A 142 -4.34 -1.37 11.71
N ASN A 143 -5.15 -2.39 11.97
CA ASN A 143 -5.74 -2.62 13.29
C ASN A 143 -4.70 -2.96 14.37
N THR A 144 -3.58 -3.59 13.98
CA THR A 144 -2.45 -3.89 14.87
C THR A 144 -1.39 -2.80 14.88
N HIS A 145 -1.53 -1.76 14.05
CA HIS A 145 -0.52 -0.72 13.77
C HIS A 145 0.87 -1.29 13.46
N ARG A 146 0.93 -2.49 12.88
CA ARG A 146 2.18 -3.21 12.66
C ARG A 146 2.04 -4.21 11.53
N TRP A 147 3.07 -4.27 10.70
CA TRP A 147 3.29 -5.34 9.75
C TRP A 147 4.07 -6.50 10.40
N ASP A 148 3.40 -7.64 10.54
CA ASP A 148 3.99 -8.92 10.94
C ASP A 148 3.70 -9.92 9.83
N THR A 149 4.71 -10.15 8.98
CA THR A 149 4.53 -10.97 7.77
C THR A 149 4.01 -12.37 8.08
N GLN A 150 4.47 -13.00 9.16
CA GLN A 150 4.01 -14.34 9.52
C GLN A 150 2.55 -14.33 9.94
N THR A 151 2.15 -13.40 10.81
CA THR A 151 0.76 -13.29 11.26
C THR A 151 -0.19 -12.96 10.10
N LEU A 152 0.23 -12.07 9.21
CA LEU A 152 -0.57 -11.63 8.07
C LEU A 152 -0.73 -12.72 7.01
N GLU A 153 0.35 -13.43 6.64
CA GLU A 153 0.29 -14.51 5.65
C GLU A 153 -0.50 -15.73 6.15
N ASN A 154 -0.68 -15.90 7.47
CA ASN A 154 -1.54 -16.95 8.03
C ASN A 154 -3.05 -16.66 7.89
N LEU A 155 -3.44 -15.45 7.45
CA LEU A 155 -4.84 -15.12 7.15
C LEU A 155 -5.28 -15.61 5.77
N SER A 156 -4.34 -15.87 4.86
CA SER A 156 -4.59 -16.14 3.44
C SER A 156 -4.65 -17.62 3.11
#